data_AF-A0A970VX11-F1
#
_entry.id   AF-A0A970VX11-F1
#
_cell.length_a   1.000
_cell.length_b   1.000
_cell.length_c   1.000
_cell.angle_alpha   90.00
_cell.angle_beta   90.00
_cell.angle_gamma   90.00
#
_symmetry.space_group_name_H-M   'P 1'
#
loop_
_entity.id
_entity.type
_entity.pdbx_description
1 polymer ?
#
loop_
_entity_poly.entity_id
_entity_poly.type
_entity_poly.pdbx_seq_one_letter_code
_entity_poly.pdbx_strand_id
1 'polypeptide(L)'
;IVGYSVASLDNKYYVIIISFILGLFTVLAEPAVHVLTYQIEDVTSGYVKRKMVLFALSLGIGAAIVLSIIRIIVPQIELWHYLLPGYTIAIIMTYFAPKLFVGIAFDAGGVASGPMTATFILAFVQGVAAAIEGADVLREGFGMIAMVALTPLIALQILGLIFKFKSAKGGI
;
A
#
# COMPACT_ATOMS: atom_id res chain seq x y z
N ILE A 1 1.09 15.75 -15.57
CA ILE A 1 0.81 15.54 -17.01
C ILE A 1 0.27 14.13 -17.27
N VAL A 2 1.03 13.05 -17.02
CA VAL A 2 0.57 11.67 -17.30
C VAL A 2 -0.74 11.31 -16.61
N GLY A 3 -0.85 11.51 -15.29
CA GLY A 3 -2.08 11.21 -14.55
C GLY A 3 -3.30 11.96 -15.07
N TYR A 4 -3.13 13.23 -15.43
CA TYR A 4 -4.18 14.07 -16.02
C TYR A 4 -4.66 13.46 -17.35
N SER A 5 -3.73 13.23 -18.28
CA SER A 5 -4.06 12.70 -19.61
C SER A 5 -4.79 11.37 -19.56
N VAL A 6 -4.38 10.46 -18.67
CA VAL A 6 -5.03 9.15 -18.50
C VAL A 6 -6.40 9.30 -17.86
N ALA A 7 -6.54 10.19 -16.87
CA ALA A 7 -7.81 10.44 -16.21
C ALA A 7 -8.82 11.19 -17.10
N SER A 8 -8.36 11.98 -18.07
CA SER A 8 -9.22 12.67 -19.04
C SER A 8 -9.80 11.77 -20.12
N LEU A 9 -9.37 10.50 -20.23
CA LEU A 9 -9.99 9.54 -21.13
C LEU A 9 -11.45 9.27 -20.74
N ASP A 10 -12.29 8.94 -21.72
CA ASP A 10 -13.71 8.62 -21.50
C ASP A 10 -13.86 7.44 -20.54
N ASN A 11 -13.00 6.44 -20.66
CA ASN A 11 -13.04 5.24 -19.85
C ASN A 11 -12.10 5.32 -18.64
N LYS A 12 -12.68 5.48 -17.45
CA LYS A 12 -11.94 5.54 -16.17
C LYS A 12 -11.31 4.21 -15.74
N TYR A 13 -11.63 3.09 -16.38
CA TYR A 13 -10.94 1.82 -16.12
C TYR A 13 -9.45 1.89 -16.44
N TYR A 14 -9.03 2.72 -17.40
CA TYR A 14 -7.62 2.86 -17.75
C TYR A 14 -6.80 3.47 -16.60
N VAL A 15 -7.31 4.53 -15.95
CA VAL A 15 -6.60 5.14 -14.82
C VAL A 15 -6.48 4.18 -13.64
N ILE A 16 -7.50 3.36 -13.39
CA ILE A 16 -7.48 2.33 -12.34
C ILE A 16 -6.39 1.30 -12.62
N ILE A 17 -6.38 0.69 -13.82
CA ILE A 17 -5.40 -0.36 -14.18
C ILE A 17 -3.98 0.21 -14.17
N ILE A 18 -3.76 1.39 -14.76
CA ILE A 18 -2.44 2.03 -14.80
C ILE A 18 -1.97 2.35 -13.38
N SER A 19 -2.85 2.85 -12.52
CA SER A 19 -2.50 3.16 -11.13
C SER A 19 -2.09 1.92 -10.34
N PHE A 20 -2.75 0.78 -10.56
CA PHE A 20 -2.38 -0.49 -9.95
C PHE A 20 -0.99 -0.95 -10.40
N ILE A 21 -0.74 -0.92 -11.71
CA ILE A 21 0.54 -1.32 -12.29
C ILE A 21 1.67 -0.41 -11.79
N LEU A 22 1.45 0.91 -11.79
CA LEU A 22 2.42 1.86 -11.25
C LEU A 22 2.71 1.57 -9.78
N GLY A 23 1.68 1.31 -8.97
CA GLY A 23 1.85 0.94 -7.57
C GLY A 23 2.69 -0.31 -7.36
N LEU A 24 2.46 -1.36 -8.15
CA LEU A 24 3.30 -2.57 -8.13
C LEU A 24 4.76 -2.24 -8.43
N PHE A 25 5.01 -1.51 -9.51
CA PHE A 25 6.37 -1.17 -9.93
C PHE A 25 7.08 -0.24 -8.97
N THR A 26 6.38 0.70 -8.34
CA THR A 26 6.97 1.60 -7.34
C THR A 26 7.55 0.81 -6.18
N VAL A 27 6.83 -0.19 -5.67
CA VAL A 27 7.34 -1.04 -4.59
C VAL A 27 8.53 -1.87 -5.04
N LEU A 28 8.49 -2.40 -6.26
CA LEU A 28 9.62 -3.16 -6.82
C LEU A 28 10.85 -2.29 -7.06
N ALA A 29 10.67 -1.01 -7.34
CA ALA A 29 11.74 -0.06 -7.60
C ALA A 29 12.29 0.60 -6.33
N GLU A 30 11.53 0.60 -5.22
CA GLU A 30 11.89 1.28 -3.98
C GLU A 30 13.02 0.55 -3.22
N PRO A 31 14.24 1.11 -3.14
CA PRO A 31 15.37 0.44 -2.50
C PRO A 31 15.14 0.17 -1.01
N ALA A 32 14.42 1.07 -0.32
CA ALA A 32 14.14 0.92 1.10
C ALA A 32 13.26 -0.33 1.38
N VAL A 33 12.32 -0.66 0.48
CA VAL A 33 11.51 -1.89 0.59
C VAL A 33 12.39 -3.13 0.46
N HIS A 34 13.38 -3.11 -0.44
CA HIS A 34 14.31 -4.22 -0.55
C HIS A 34 15.07 -4.41 0.76
N VAL A 35 15.67 -3.34 1.32
CA VAL A 35 16.39 -3.40 2.60
C VAL A 35 15.52 -3.98 3.72
N LEU A 36 14.27 -3.54 3.82
CA LEU A 36 13.31 -4.10 4.77
C LEU A 36 13.11 -5.61 4.55
N THR A 37 12.93 -6.06 3.31
CA THR A 37 12.78 -7.50 3.03
C THR A 37 14.03 -8.29 3.41
N TYR A 38 15.23 -7.73 3.21
CA TYR A 38 16.49 -8.33 3.67
C TYR A 38 16.50 -8.53 5.19
N GLN A 39 16.14 -7.48 5.93
CA GLN A 39 16.06 -7.52 7.39
C GLN A 39 15.06 -8.56 7.88
N ILE A 40 13.87 -8.65 7.25
CA ILE A 40 12.85 -9.63 7.62
C ILE A 40 13.34 -11.06 7.41
N GLU A 41 13.98 -11.36 6.29
CA GLU A 41 14.50 -12.71 6.03
C GLU A 41 15.63 -13.07 6.99
N ASP A 42 16.49 -12.11 7.34
CA ASP A 42 17.60 -12.30 8.28
C ASP A 42 17.11 -12.57 9.72
N VAL A 43 16.21 -11.73 10.25
CA VAL A 43 15.64 -11.90 11.60
C VAL A 43 14.72 -13.11 11.73
N THR A 44 14.24 -13.65 10.60
CA THR A 44 13.45 -14.89 10.56
C THR A 44 14.29 -16.12 10.21
N SER A 45 15.62 -15.99 10.12
CA SER A 45 16.53 -17.08 9.73
C SER A 45 16.12 -17.78 8.44
N GLY A 46 15.61 -17.03 7.47
CA GLY A 46 15.16 -17.55 6.17
C GLY A 46 13.76 -18.16 6.15
N TYR A 47 13.05 -18.21 7.29
CA TYR A 47 11.69 -18.74 7.35
C TYR A 47 10.70 -17.91 6.51
N VAL A 48 10.82 -16.59 6.54
CA VAL A 48 10.02 -15.67 5.71
C VAL A 48 10.86 -15.21 4.53
N LYS A 49 10.58 -15.77 3.35
CA LYS A 49 11.30 -15.42 2.13
C LYS A 49 11.02 -13.98 1.69
N ARG A 50 12.06 -13.26 1.28
CA ARG A 50 11.97 -11.87 0.75
C ARG A 50 10.86 -11.70 -0.29
N LYS A 51 10.79 -12.62 -1.25
CA LYS A 51 9.82 -12.58 -2.35
C LYS A 51 8.36 -12.58 -1.87
N MET A 52 8.06 -13.24 -0.74
CA MET A 52 6.71 -13.28 -0.19
C MET A 52 6.31 -11.94 0.41
N VAL A 53 7.23 -11.31 1.14
CA VAL A 53 7.04 -9.96 1.71
C VAL A 53 6.89 -8.95 0.59
N LEU A 54 7.79 -8.97 -0.39
CA LEU A 54 7.78 -8.06 -1.52
C LEU A 54 6.46 -8.17 -2.29
N PHE A 55 6.00 -9.40 -2.57
CA PHE A 55 4.73 -9.64 -3.25
C PHE A 55 3.53 -9.12 -2.44
N ALA A 56 3.49 -9.36 -1.13
CA ALA A 56 2.42 -8.88 -0.26
C ALA A 56 2.36 -7.34 -0.20
N LEU A 57 3.53 -6.69 -0.07
CA LEU A 57 3.63 -5.23 -0.08
C LEU A 57 3.25 -4.65 -1.44
N SER A 58 3.74 -5.20 -2.55
CA SER A 58 3.40 -4.75 -3.90
C SER A 58 1.90 -4.81 -4.14
N LEU A 59 1.26 -5.96 -3.87
CA LEU A 59 -0.19 -6.10 -4.06
C LEU A 59 -0.98 -5.15 -3.16
N GLY A 60 -0.61 -5.04 -1.89
CA GLY A 60 -1.27 -4.15 -0.95
C GLY A 60 -1.19 -2.70 -1.42
N ILE A 61 0.01 -2.19 -1.66
CA ILE A 61 0.24 -0.79 -2.04
C ILE A 61 -0.39 -0.48 -3.41
N GLY A 62 -0.31 -1.40 -4.37
CA GLY A 62 -1.04 -1.29 -5.64
C GLY A 62 -2.54 -1.13 -5.43
N ALA A 63 -3.14 -1.95 -4.56
CA ALA A 63 -4.56 -1.82 -4.22
C ALA A 63 -4.87 -0.50 -3.48
N ALA A 64 -3.99 -0.03 -2.59
CA ALA A 64 -4.15 1.24 -1.88
C ALA A 64 -4.18 2.45 -2.82
N ILE A 65 -3.32 2.42 -3.84
CA ILE A 65 -3.28 3.45 -4.88
C ILE A 65 -4.56 3.39 -5.71
N VAL A 66 -5.02 2.20 -6.10
CA VAL A 66 -6.33 2.04 -6.78
C VAL A 66 -7.47 2.60 -5.95
N LEU A 67 -7.55 2.27 -4.65
CA LEU A 67 -8.56 2.81 -3.75
C LEU A 67 -8.48 4.34 -3.66
N SER A 68 -7.26 4.89 -3.70
CA SER A 68 -7.06 6.34 -3.72
C SER A 68 -7.58 6.96 -5.03
N ILE A 69 -7.39 6.31 -6.18
CA ILE A 69 -7.97 6.76 -7.46
C ILE A 69 -9.50 6.65 -7.45
N ILE A 70 -10.06 5.58 -6.91
CA ILE A 70 -11.51 5.41 -6.74
C ILE A 70 -12.08 6.54 -5.88
N ARG A 71 -11.38 6.93 -4.80
CA ARG A 71 -11.76 8.08 -3.97
C ARG A 71 -11.88 9.37 -4.78
N ILE A 72 -10.91 9.63 -5.65
CA ILE A 72 -10.90 10.84 -6.49
C ILE A 72 -12.09 10.83 -7.46
N ILE A 73 -12.40 9.67 -8.06
CA ILE A 73 -13.47 9.53 -9.06
C ILE A 73 -14.86 9.57 -8.41
N VAL A 74 -15.00 9.12 -7.16
CA VAL A 74 -16.28 9.01 -6.45
C VAL A 74 -16.34 10.05 -5.33
N PRO A 75 -16.95 11.24 -5.55
CA PRO A 75 -16.86 12.38 -4.64
C PRO A 75 -17.44 12.15 -3.23
N GLN A 76 -18.27 11.12 -3.08
CA GLN A 76 -18.90 10.75 -1.81
C GLN A 76 -17.93 10.07 -0.84
N ILE A 77 -16.82 9.53 -1.35
CA ILE A 77 -15.86 8.78 -0.55
C ILE A 77 -14.84 9.75 0.04
N GLU A 78 -14.99 10.02 1.32
CA GLU A 78 -14.00 10.75 2.12
C GLU A 78 -12.86 9.84 2.58
N LEU A 79 -11.66 10.41 2.78
CA LEU A 79 -10.46 9.69 3.23
C LEU A 79 -10.68 8.88 4.54
N TRP A 80 -11.49 9.40 5.47
CA TRP A 80 -11.72 8.74 6.75
C TRP A 80 -12.45 7.39 6.60
N HIS A 81 -13.25 7.20 5.54
CA HIS A 81 -13.92 5.91 5.26
C HIS A 81 -12.93 4.77 5.04
N TYR A 82 -11.69 5.08 4.66
CA TYR A 82 -10.64 4.09 4.53
C TYR A 82 -9.71 4.05 5.73
N LEU A 83 -9.28 5.21 6.22
CA LEU A 83 -8.33 5.28 7.32
C LEU A 83 -8.91 4.74 8.63
N LEU A 84 -10.13 5.14 8.99
CA LEU A 84 -10.71 4.74 10.28
C LEU A 84 -10.93 3.22 10.34
N PRO A 85 -11.60 2.57 9.36
CA PRO A 85 -11.71 1.12 9.38
C PRO A 85 -10.36 0.42 9.24
N GLY A 86 -9.47 0.91 8.38
CA GLY A 86 -8.19 0.26 8.15
C GLY A 86 -7.25 0.32 9.36
N TYR A 87 -7.16 1.45 10.07
CA TYR A 87 -6.42 1.52 11.33
C TYR A 87 -7.09 0.68 12.42
N THR A 88 -8.42 0.65 12.48
CA THR A 88 -9.15 -0.21 13.41
C THR A 88 -8.79 -1.68 13.18
N ILE A 89 -8.80 -2.13 11.93
CA ILE A 89 -8.37 -3.48 11.54
C ILE A 89 -6.91 -3.72 11.92
N ALA A 90 -6.00 -2.79 11.58
CA ALA A 90 -4.58 -2.92 11.87
C ALA A 90 -4.28 -3.05 13.37
N ILE A 91 -4.98 -2.29 14.22
CA ILE A 91 -4.85 -2.34 15.67
C ILE A 91 -5.42 -3.66 16.21
N ILE A 92 -6.61 -4.07 15.76
CA ILE A 92 -7.21 -5.34 16.17
C ILE A 92 -6.29 -6.51 15.81
N MET A 93 -5.70 -6.49 14.62
CA MET A 93 -4.78 -7.52 14.16
C MET A 93 -3.52 -7.64 15.02
N THR A 94 -3.09 -6.55 15.66
CA THR A 94 -1.88 -6.55 16.51
C THR A 94 -2.01 -7.51 17.69
N TYR A 95 -3.23 -7.74 18.19
CA TYR A 95 -3.50 -8.70 19.25
C TYR A 95 -3.37 -10.17 18.81
N PHE A 96 -3.50 -10.44 17.51
CA PHE A 96 -3.50 -11.81 16.96
C PHE A 96 -2.21 -12.18 16.23
N ALA A 97 -1.59 -11.20 15.56
CA ALA A 97 -0.39 -11.37 14.75
C ALA A 97 0.86 -11.62 15.61
N PRO A 98 1.87 -12.35 15.11
CA PRO A 98 3.14 -12.49 15.82
C PRO A 98 3.82 -11.12 16.02
N LYS A 99 4.39 -10.87 17.21
CA LYS A 99 5.03 -9.59 17.56
C LYS A 99 6.06 -9.12 16.53
N LEU A 100 6.80 -10.05 15.95
CA LEU A 100 7.76 -9.78 14.89
C LEU A 100 7.09 -9.11 13.67
N PHE A 101 5.99 -9.69 13.17
CA PHE A 101 5.26 -9.13 12.04
C PHE A 101 4.58 -7.82 12.37
N VAL A 102 4.11 -7.62 13.60
CA VAL A 102 3.60 -6.32 14.06
C VAL A 102 4.69 -5.27 13.94
N GLY A 103 5.86 -5.49 14.53
CA GLY A 103 6.97 -4.54 14.49
C GLY A 103 7.39 -4.19 13.06
N ILE A 104 7.55 -5.21 12.22
CA ILE A 104 7.88 -5.03 10.81
C ILE A 104 6.78 -4.23 10.08
N ALA A 105 5.50 -4.51 10.35
CA ALA A 105 4.39 -3.87 9.66
C ALA A 105 4.33 -2.35 9.93
N PHE A 106 4.64 -1.91 11.15
CA PHE A 106 4.72 -0.49 11.51
C PHE A 106 5.96 0.20 10.93
N ASP A 107 7.10 -0.48 10.84
CA ASP A 107 8.31 0.06 10.18
C ASP A 107 8.10 0.18 8.65
N ALA A 108 7.46 -0.84 8.07
CA ALA A 108 7.14 -0.89 6.64
C ALA A 108 6.21 0.22 6.17
N GLY A 109 5.36 0.76 7.05
CA GLY A 109 4.48 1.88 6.74
C GLY A 109 5.25 3.11 6.23
N GLY A 110 6.32 3.49 6.93
CA GLY A 110 7.18 4.61 6.53
C GLY A 110 7.99 4.30 5.27
N VAL A 111 8.49 3.07 5.16
CA VAL A 111 9.27 2.58 4.01
C VAL A 111 8.43 2.59 2.72
N ALA A 112 7.15 2.19 2.80
CA ALA A 112 6.23 2.15 1.65
C ALA A 112 5.90 3.54 1.10
N SER A 113 5.82 4.55 1.98
CA SER A 113 5.71 5.96 1.61
C SER A 113 7.07 6.59 1.24
N GLY A 114 8.02 5.78 0.80
CA GLY A 114 9.37 6.19 0.45
C GLY A 114 9.48 7.12 -0.75
N PRO A 115 10.72 7.50 -1.11
CA PRO A 115 10.99 8.49 -2.16
C PRO A 115 10.33 8.18 -3.50
N MET A 116 10.23 6.91 -3.91
CA MET A 116 9.59 6.57 -5.18
C MET A 116 8.08 6.83 -5.16
N THR A 117 7.39 6.54 -4.05
CA THR A 117 5.96 6.85 -3.88
C THR A 117 5.74 8.36 -3.80
N ALA A 118 6.56 9.05 -3.00
CA ALA A 118 6.45 10.50 -2.80
C ALA A 118 6.75 11.32 -4.07
N THR A 119 7.50 10.76 -5.02
CA THR A 119 7.82 11.44 -6.28
C THR A 119 6.88 11.01 -7.41
N PHE A 120 6.88 9.74 -7.78
CA PHE A 120 6.17 9.27 -8.98
C PHE A 120 4.66 9.12 -8.74
N ILE A 121 4.28 8.44 -7.67
CA ILE A 121 2.87 8.16 -7.40
C ILE A 121 2.15 9.43 -6.97
N LEU A 122 2.77 10.27 -6.13
CA LEU A 122 2.19 11.55 -5.75
C LEU A 122 1.93 12.44 -6.98
N ALA A 123 2.91 12.61 -7.87
CA ALA A 123 2.74 13.40 -9.08
C ALA A 123 1.69 12.81 -10.03
N PHE A 124 1.60 11.49 -10.13
CA PHE A 124 0.56 10.82 -10.90
C PHE A 124 -0.83 11.09 -10.33
N VAL A 125 -1.02 10.87 -9.03
CA VAL A 125 -2.30 11.05 -8.33
C VAL A 125 -2.75 12.51 -8.34
N GLN A 126 -1.83 13.45 -8.14
CA GLN A 126 -2.10 14.88 -8.28
C GLN A 126 -2.55 15.24 -9.71
N GLY A 127 -1.95 14.61 -10.72
CA GLY A 127 -2.39 14.74 -12.10
C GLY A 127 -3.82 14.20 -12.32
N VAL A 128 -4.16 13.06 -11.72
CA VAL A 128 -5.51 12.50 -11.77
C VAL A 128 -6.51 13.44 -11.09
N ALA A 129 -6.19 13.94 -9.89
CA ALA A 129 -7.03 14.88 -9.16
C ALA A 129 -7.27 16.17 -9.97
N ALA A 130 -6.26 16.71 -10.63
CA ALA A 130 -6.41 17.90 -11.46
C ALA A 130 -7.33 17.70 -12.69
N ALA A 131 -7.56 16.47 -13.14
CA ALA A 131 -8.46 16.16 -14.26
C ALA A 131 -9.92 15.92 -13.83
N ILE A 132 -10.18 15.77 -12.54
CA ILE A 132 -11.51 15.45 -12.01
C ILE A 132 -12.10 16.68 -11.35
N GLU A 133 -13.29 17.07 -11.80
CA GLU A 133 -13.99 18.24 -11.27
C GLU A 133 -14.33 18.05 -9.79
N GLY A 134 -14.02 19.06 -8.96
CA GLY A 134 -14.26 19.05 -7.52
C GLY A 134 -13.20 18.33 -6.67
N ALA A 135 -12.19 17.71 -7.27
CA ALA A 135 -11.09 17.09 -6.53
C ALA A 135 -10.03 18.13 -6.13
N ASP A 136 -9.58 18.08 -4.87
CA ASP A 136 -8.49 18.93 -4.38
C ASP A 136 -7.13 18.22 -4.51
N VAL A 137 -6.22 18.80 -5.28
CA VAL A 137 -4.94 18.19 -5.63
C VAL A 137 -4.09 17.85 -4.40
N LEU A 138 -4.09 18.70 -3.37
CA LEU A 138 -3.28 18.50 -2.17
C LEU A 138 -3.92 17.44 -1.27
N ARG A 139 -5.22 17.56 -1.02
CA ARG A 139 -5.99 16.62 -0.23
C ARG A 139 -5.89 15.21 -0.80
N GLU A 140 -6.04 15.09 -2.12
CA GLU A 140 -6.04 13.79 -2.78
C GLU A 140 -4.63 13.16 -2.79
N GLY A 141 -3.60 13.97 -3.05
CA GLY A 141 -2.21 13.54 -3.03
C GLY A 141 -1.77 13.05 -1.64
N PHE A 142 -1.92 13.87 -0.60
CA PHE A 142 -1.54 13.46 0.76
C PHE A 142 -2.45 12.36 1.32
N GLY A 143 -3.74 12.36 0.94
CA GLY A 143 -4.65 11.28 1.29
C GLY A 143 -4.21 9.94 0.70
N MET A 144 -3.59 9.92 -0.48
CA MET A 144 -2.99 8.69 -1.03
C MET A 144 -1.77 8.24 -0.23
N ILE A 145 -0.90 9.17 0.19
CA ILE A 145 0.26 8.84 1.05
C ILE A 145 -0.21 8.17 2.34
N ALA A 146 -1.27 8.70 2.98
CA ALA A 146 -1.84 8.10 4.18
C ALA A 146 -2.35 6.66 3.94
N MET A 147 -2.97 6.41 2.78
CA MET A 147 -3.42 5.06 2.38
C MET A 147 -2.25 4.11 2.16
N VAL A 148 -1.19 4.56 1.49
CA VAL A 148 0.01 3.76 1.26
C VAL A 148 0.71 3.44 2.58
N ALA A 149 0.82 4.40 3.50
CA ALA A 149 1.43 4.18 4.81
C ALA A 149 0.65 3.18 5.69
N LEU A 150 -0.69 3.21 5.61
CA LEU A 150 -1.56 2.28 6.34
C LEU A 150 -1.48 0.84 5.83
N THR A 151 -1.23 0.66 4.53
CA THR A 151 -1.41 -0.65 3.88
C THR A 151 -0.43 -1.73 4.35
N PRO A 152 0.87 -1.46 4.54
CA PRO A 152 1.80 -2.41 5.12
C PRO A 152 1.38 -2.94 6.48
N LEU A 153 0.72 -2.11 7.31
CA LEU A 153 0.22 -2.52 8.63
C LEU A 153 -0.72 -3.72 8.48
N ILE A 154 -1.63 -3.68 7.52
CA ILE A 154 -2.58 -4.77 7.28
C ILE A 154 -1.90 -5.91 6.52
N ALA A 155 -1.22 -5.62 5.42
CA ALA A 155 -0.65 -6.64 4.53
C ALA A 155 0.35 -7.57 5.24
N LEU A 156 1.25 -7.01 6.04
CA LEU A 156 2.28 -7.80 6.73
C LEU A 156 1.74 -8.53 7.96
N GLN A 157 0.75 -7.96 8.66
CA GLN A 157 0.07 -8.69 9.72
C GLN A 157 -0.73 -9.88 9.16
N ILE A 158 -1.37 -9.74 7.99
CA ILE A 158 -2.06 -10.85 7.31
C ILE A 158 -1.04 -11.94 6.96
N LEU A 159 0.09 -11.55 6.38
CA LEU A 159 1.18 -12.47 6.06
C LEU A 159 1.65 -13.22 7.33
N GLY A 160 1.85 -12.49 8.43
CA GLY A 160 2.23 -13.08 9.72
C GLY A 160 1.23 -14.06 10.28
N LEU A 161 -0.07 -13.79 10.17
CA LEU A 161 -1.13 -14.72 10.54
C LEU A 161 -1.11 -15.98 9.68
N ILE A 162 -0.93 -15.84 8.36
CA ILE A 162 -0.81 -17.00 7.44
C ILE A 162 0.35 -17.90 7.86
N PHE A 163 1.51 -17.33 8.16
CA PHE A 163 2.68 -18.09 8.64
C PHE A 163 2.41 -18.76 9.99
N LYS A 164 1.79 -18.06 10.95
CA LYS A 164 1.39 -18.61 12.25
C LYS A 164 0.47 -19.83 12.09
N PHE A 165 -0.56 -19.74 11.25
CA PHE A 165 -1.48 -20.84 11.00
C PHE A 165 -0.83 -22.02 10.29
N LYS A 166 0.09 -21.74 9.35
CA LYS A 166 0.82 -22.79 8.64
C LYS A 166 1.77 -23.57 9.57
N SER A 167 2.44 -22.88 10.49
CA SER A 167 3.26 -23.53 11.53
C SER A 167 2.40 -24.37 12.49
N ALA A 168 1.24 -23.86 12.92
CA ALA A 168 0.33 -24.60 13.81
C ALA A 168 -0.27 -25.87 13.20
N LYS A 169 -0.52 -25.91 11.88
CA LYS A 169 -0.97 -27.10 11.15
C LYS A 169 0.16 -28.05 10.74
N GLY A 170 1.41 -27.57 10.77
CA GLY A 170 2.56 -28.24 10.17
C GLY A 170 3.39 -29.10 11.13
N GLY A 171 3.15 -29.06 12.45
CA GLY A 171 3.78 -29.97 13.40
C GLY A 171 5.32 -30.04 13.29
N ILE A 172 5.98 -28.89 13.33
CA ILE A 172 7.38 -28.78 13.75
C ILE A 172 7.41 -27.83 14.93
#